data_AF-A0A7K3G6Y0-F1
#
_entry.id   AF-A0A7K3G6Y0-F1
#
_cell.length_a   1.000
_cell.length_b   1.000
_cell.length_c   1.000
_cell.angle_alpha   90.00
_cell.angle_beta   90.00
_cell.angle_gamma   90.00
#
_symmetry.space_group_name_H-M   'P 1'
#
loop_
_entity.id
_entity.type
_entity.pdbx_description
1 polymer ?
#
loop_
_entity_poly.entity_id
_entity_poly.type
_entity_poly.pdbx_seq_one_letter_code
_entity_poly.pdbx_strand_id
1 'polypeptide(L)' 'DIAATLHNLAAIAHRRGDLQTAHDHYTRALAIKDKVLGPGHPECAITLINLGALHRSRHCPEQAHAF' A
#
# COMPACT_ATOMS: atom_id res chain seq x y z
N ASP A 1 11.32 10.84 5.22
CA ASP A 1 9.93 11.28 4.98
C ASP A 1 8.98 10.26 5.60
N ILE A 2 8.00 10.73 6.38
CA ILE A 2 6.98 9.89 7.05
C ILE A 2 6.18 9.07 6.01
N ALA A 3 5.90 9.65 4.83
CA ALA A 3 5.14 8.96 3.78
C ALA A 3 5.91 7.76 3.22
N ALA A 4 7.22 7.90 3.01
CA ALA A 4 8.07 6.81 2.53
C ALA A 4 8.17 5.68 3.57
N THR A 5 8.30 6.02 4.85
CA THR A 5 8.31 5.03 5.93
C THR A 5 7.00 4.24 6.00
N LEU A 6 5.86 4.93 5.94
CA LEU A 6 4.54 4.27 5.92
C LEU A 6 4.36 3.37 4.69
N HIS A 7 4.78 3.83 3.52
CA HIS A 7 4.74 3.03 2.29
C HIS A 7 5.56 1.73 2.43
N ASN A 8 6.75 1.81 3.02
CA ASN A 8 7.59 0.62 3.23
C ASN A 8 7.01 -0.34 4.28
N LEU A 9 6.44 0.18 5.37
CA LEU A 9 5.75 -0.64 6.37
C LEU A 9 4.53 -1.35 5.76
N ALA A 10 3.77 -0.66 4.91
CA ALA A 10 2.65 -1.26 4.18
C ALA A 10 3.09 -2.42 3.28
N ALA A 11 4.21 -2.24 2.56
CA ALA A 11 4.78 -3.30 1.71
C ALA A 11 5.24 -4.51 2.53
N ILE A 12 5.80 -4.29 3.72
CA ILE A 12 6.19 -5.37 4.64
C ILE A 12 4.94 -6.10 5.17
N ALA A 13 3.89 -5.37 5.58
CA ALA A 13 2.64 -5.96 6.03
C ALA A 13 1.96 -6.79 4.94
N HIS A 14 1.94 -6.29 3.70
CA HIS A 14 1.39 -7.02 2.55
C HIS A 14 2.11 -8.35 2.32
N ARG A 15 3.45 -8.35 2.36
CA ARG A 15 4.25 -9.59 2.22
C ARG A 15 4.03 -10.59 3.37
N ARG A 16 3.60 -10.12 4.54
CA ARG A 16 3.25 -10.97 5.69
C ARG A 16 1.80 -11.48 5.65
N GLY A 17 1.02 -11.09 4.63
CA GLY A 17 -0.41 -11.42 4.53
C GLY A 17 -1.30 -10.55 5.43
N ASP A 18 -0.75 -9.57 6.15
CA ASP A 18 -1.54 -8.61 6.92
C ASP A 18 -2.08 -7.52 5.98
N LEU A 19 -3.15 -7.89 5.27
CA LEU A 19 -3.74 -7.04 4.25
C LEU A 19 -4.44 -5.82 4.87
N GLN A 20 -4.81 -5.85 6.16
CA GLN A 20 -5.46 -4.73 6.82
C GLN A 20 -4.45 -3.65 7.18
N THR A 21 -3.37 -4.01 7.86
CA THR A 21 -2.29 -3.07 8.19
C THR A 21 -1.65 -2.48 6.94
N ALA A 22 -1.49 -3.27 5.88
CA ALA A 22 -0.99 -2.77 4.59
C ALA A 22 -1.88 -1.68 3.99
N HIS A 23 -3.20 -1.87 4.03
CA HIS A 23 -4.17 -0.92 3.49
C HIS A 23 -4.10 0.42 4.25
N ASP A 24 -4.08 0.36 5.57
CA ASP A 24 -4.13 1.55 6.42
C ASP A 24 -2.84 2.37 6.29
N HIS A 25 -1.69 1.70 6.20
CA HIS A 25 -0.41 2.37 5.96
C HIS A 25 -0.29 2.97 4.55
N TYR A 26 -0.71 2.26 3.49
CA TYR A 26 -0.70 2.83 2.14
C TYR A 26 -1.66 4.02 2.02
N THR A 27 -2.85 3.94 2.62
CA THR A 27 -3.83 5.04 2.60
C THR A 27 -3.28 6.28 3.29
N ARG A 28 -2.63 6.11 4.45
CA ARG A 28 -2.00 7.22 5.17
C ARG A 28 -0.80 7.80 4.41
N ALA A 29 0.01 6.95 3.78
CA ALA A 29 1.10 7.41 2.92
C ALA A 29 0.58 8.21 1.72
N LEU A 30 -0.50 7.75 1.08
CA LEU A 30 -1.13 8.44 -0.04
C LEU A 30 -1.65 9.81 0.38
N ALA A 31 -2.35 9.91 1.52
CA ALA A 31 -2.89 11.18 2.00
C ALA A 31 -1.80 12.23 2.29
N ILE A 32 -0.62 11.80 2.75
CA ILE A 32 0.53 12.70 2.96
C ILE A 32 1.13 13.10 1.61
N LYS A 33 1.37 12.14 0.72
CA LYS A 33 1.94 12.39 -0.61
C LYS A 33 1.05 13.30 -1.44
N ASP A 34 -0.26 13.12 -1.41
CA ASP A 34 -1.23 13.96 -2.11
C ASP A 34 -1.17 15.41 -1.60
N LYS A 35 -1.13 15.61 -0.28
CA LYS A 35 -1.02 16.96 0.31
C LYS A 35 0.30 17.66 0.01
N VAL A 36 1.41 16.91 -0.06
CA VAL A 36 2.76 17.49 -0.20
C VAL A 36 3.17 17.66 -1.66
N LEU A 37 2.81 16.69 -2.51
CA LEU A 37 3.31 16.57 -3.88
C LEU A 37 2.22 16.81 -4.93
N GLY A 38 0.95 16.74 -4.52
CA GLY A 38 -0.20 16.83 -5.39
C GLY A 38 -0.67 15.46 -5.94
N PRO A 39 -1.94 15.37 -6.39
CA PRO A 39 -2.58 14.11 -6.76
C PRO A 39 -1.97 13.45 -8.01
N GLY A 40 -1.31 14.24 -8.87
CA GLY A 40 -0.67 13.77 -10.10
C GLY A 40 0.78 13.30 -9.93
N HIS A 41 1.34 13.37 -8.73
CA HIS A 41 2.75 13.04 -8.53
C HIS A 41 3.01 11.53 -8.70
N PRO A 42 4.13 11.11 -9.33
CA PRO A 42 4.47 9.69 -9.51
C PRO A 42 4.42 8.87 -8.21
N GLU A 43 4.85 9.44 -7.09
CA GLU A 43 4.79 8.80 -5.77
C GLU A 43 3.36 8.45 -5.29
N CYS A 44 2.36 9.24 -5.71
CA CYS A 44 0.94 8.97 -5.45
C CYS A 44 0.48 7.79 -6.31
N ALA A 45 0.84 7.79 -7.60
CA ALA A 45 0.53 6.70 -8.53
C ALA A 45 1.11 5.35 -8.06
N ILE A 46 2.37 5.32 -7.60
CA ILE A 46 2.99 4.10 -7.05
C ILE A 46 2.20 3.59 -5.83
N THR A 47 1.75 4.49 -4.97
CA THR A 47 0.98 4.11 -3.78
C THR A 47 -0.41 3.55 -4.15
N LEU A 48 -1.07 4.14 -5.15
CA LEU A 48 -2.34 3.65 -5.69
C LEU A 48 -2.22 2.28 -6.36
N ILE A 49 -1.14 2.03 -7.11
CA ILE A 49 -0.86 0.71 -7.72
C ILE A 49 -0.75 -0.36 -6.63
N ASN A 50 -0.06 -0.07 -5.52
CA ASN A 50 0.08 -1.01 -4.42
C ASN A 50 -1.23 -1.26 -3.67
N LEU A 51 -2.09 -0.25 -3.52
CA LEU A 51 -3.45 -0.43 -3.00
C LEU A 51 -4.29 -1.33 -3.92
N GLY A 52 -4.20 -1.15 -5.24
CA GLY A 52 -4.88 -2.02 -6.21
C GLY A 52 -4.41 -3.49 -6.12
N ALA A 53 -3.10 -3.70 -5.98
CA ALA A 53 -2.54 -5.04 -5.77
C ALA A 53 -3.05 -5.68 -4.47
N LEU A 54 -3.19 -4.89 -3.41
CA LEU A 54 -3.72 -5.32 -2.12
C LEU A 54 -5.21 -5.70 -2.19
N HIS A 55 -6.01 -4.92 -2.92
CA HIS A 55 -7.41 -5.28 -3.15
C HIS A 55 -7.53 -6.60 -3.92
N ARG A 56 -6.69 -6.82 -4.93
CA ARG A 56 -6.66 -8.08 -5.67
C ARG A 56 -6.32 -9.28 -4.77
N SER A 57 -5.34 -9.14 -3.86
CA SER A 57 -4.99 -10.23 -2.94
C SER A 57 -6.07 -10.51 -1.89
N ARG A 58 -6.86 -9.51 -1.49
CA ARG A 58 -8.04 -9.72 -0.63
C ARG A 58 -9.15 -10.53 -1.31
N HIS A 59 -9.33 -10.37 -2.62
CA HIS A 59 -10.36 -11.07 -3.38
C HIS A 59 -9.93 -12.44 -3.93
N CYS A 60 -8.63 -12.74 -3.95
CA CYS A 60 -8.08 -14.03 -4.33
C CYS A 60 -7.12 -14.55 -3.25
N PRO A 61 -7.64 -15.22 -2.20
CA PRO A 61 -6.80 -15.80 -1.14
C PRO A 61 -5.94 -16.98 -1.62
N GLU A 62 -6.07 -17.44 -2.87
CA GLU A 62 -5.40 -18.66 -3.39
C GLU A 62 -3.87 -18.60 -3.39
N GLN A 63 -3.25 -17.42 -3.23
CA GLN A 63 -1.79 -17.30 -3.08
C GLN A 63 -1.30 -17.34 -1.63
N ALA A 64 -2.19 -17.45 -0.63
CA ALA A 64 -1.81 -17.50 0.78
C ALA A 64 -1.37 -18.89 1.27
N HIS A 65 -1.52 -19.96 0.48
CA HIS A 65 -1.25 -21.36 0.88
C HIS A 65 -0.29 -22.09 -0.08
N ALA A 66 0.78 -21.43 -0.51
CA ALA A 66 1.90 -22.10 -1.17
C ALA A 66 3.20 -21.87 -0.39
N PHE A 67 3.27 -22.47 0.80
CA PHE A 67 4.50 -22.87 1.49
C PHE A 67 4.27 -24.20 2.19
#